data_AF-A0A359F0J5-F1
#
_entry.id   AF-A0A359F0J5-F1
#
_cell.length_a   1.000
_cell.length_b   1.000
_cell.length_c   1.000
_cell.angle_alpha   90.00
_cell.angle_beta   90.00
_cell.angle_gamma   90.00
#
_symmetry.space_group_name_H-M   'P 1'
#
loop_
_entity.id
_entity.type
_entity.pdbx_description
1 polymer ?
#
loop_
_entity_poly.entity_id
_entity_poly.type
_entity_poly.pdbx_seq_one_letter_code
_entity_poly.pdbx_strand_id
1 'polypeptide(L)'
;MLVVIDANVFVSAAIQQGASHRIIESWLGGGAGFEIVMCPELMGEVREVLTTRPRLRKWISLENATLFVDTIEALVDLVNDPDEVRTETRDPKDDYLIALARAHDVDTIVSGDKDLLEWQEQRPPVMTPAQFERLGRTA
;
A
#
# COMPACT_ATOMS: atom_id res chain seq x y z
N MET A 1 6.60 7.54 -11.58
CA MET A 1 5.45 7.93 -10.73
C MET A 1 5.73 7.41 -9.34
N LEU A 2 5.67 8.26 -8.31
CA LEU A 2 5.82 7.85 -6.91
C LEU A 2 4.45 7.55 -6.33
N VAL A 3 4.31 6.43 -5.61
CA VAL A 3 3.04 6.03 -4.99
C VAL A 3 3.22 5.55 -3.56
N VAL A 4 2.23 5.81 -2.72
CA VAL A 4 2.06 5.10 -1.44
C VAL A 4 0.97 4.05 -1.67
N ILE A 5 1.27 2.80 -1.35
CA ILE A 5 0.30 1.71 -1.43
C ILE A 5 -0.11 1.33 -0.01
N ASP A 6 -1.40 1.41 0.29
CA ASP A 6 -1.98 1.04 1.57
C ASP A 6 -1.74 -0.45 1.90
N ALA A 7 -1.56 -0.76 3.19
CA ALA A 7 -1.40 -2.11 3.71
C ALA A 7 -2.49 -3.07 3.22
N ASN A 8 -3.75 -2.62 3.13
CA ASN A 8 -4.85 -3.46 2.68
C ASN A 8 -4.69 -3.94 1.22
N VAL A 9 -3.97 -3.17 0.38
CA VAL A 9 -3.71 -3.51 -1.02
C VAL A 9 -2.64 -4.60 -1.08
N PHE A 10 -1.57 -4.50 -0.30
CA PHE A 10 -0.57 -5.57 -0.15
C PHE A 10 -1.21 -6.87 0.37
N VAL A 11 -2.04 -6.75 1.40
CA VAL A 11 -2.74 -7.90 1.98
C VAL A 11 -3.67 -8.55 0.95
N SER A 12 -4.43 -7.74 0.21
CA SER A 12 -5.30 -8.21 -0.88
C SER A 12 -4.50 -8.90 -1.98
N ALA A 13 -3.35 -8.33 -2.38
CA ALA A 13 -2.45 -8.88 -3.40
C ALA A 13 -1.91 -10.26 -3.03
N ALA A 14 -1.63 -10.48 -1.74
CA ALA A 14 -1.13 -11.76 -1.24
C ALA A 14 -2.20 -12.88 -1.23
N ILE A 15 -3.49 -12.53 -1.13
CA ILE A 15 -4.55 -13.53 -0.90
C ILE A 15 -5.57 -13.67 -2.04
N GLN A 16 -5.58 -12.76 -3.02
CA GLN A 16 -6.54 -12.73 -4.12
C GLN A 16 -5.87 -12.35 -5.44
N GLN A 17 -6.37 -12.87 -6.55
CA GLN A 17 -5.86 -12.62 -7.91
C GLN A 17 -6.52 -11.39 -8.58
N GLY A 18 -6.63 -10.29 -7.82
CA GLY A 18 -7.34 -9.07 -8.21
C GLY A 18 -6.44 -7.97 -8.80
N ALA A 19 -6.95 -6.73 -8.84
CA ALA A 19 -6.18 -5.56 -9.28
C ALA A 19 -4.95 -5.34 -8.39
N SER A 20 -5.09 -5.46 -7.06
CA SER A 20 -3.99 -5.36 -6.10
C SER A 20 -2.87 -6.35 -6.42
N HIS A 21 -3.20 -7.60 -6.75
CA HIS A 21 -2.22 -8.61 -7.12
C HIS A 21 -1.41 -8.21 -8.34
N ARG A 22 -2.08 -7.79 -9.41
CA ARG A 22 -1.42 -7.42 -10.67
C ARG A 22 -0.58 -6.15 -10.53
N ILE A 23 -0.98 -5.22 -9.66
CA ILE A 23 -0.16 -4.04 -9.31
C ILE A 23 1.15 -4.48 -8.64
N ILE A 24 1.07 -5.29 -7.57
CA ILE A 24 2.26 -5.73 -6.83
C ILE A 24 3.11 -6.67 -7.68
N GLU A 25 2.52 -7.58 -8.44
CA GLU A 25 3.23 -8.48 -9.37
C GLU A 25 4.01 -7.68 -10.43
N SER A 26 3.40 -6.64 -11.01
CA SER A 26 4.09 -5.77 -11.97
C SER A 26 5.27 -5.03 -11.34
N TRP A 27 5.14 -4.61 -10.08
CA TRP A 27 6.21 -3.93 -9.34
C TRP A 27 7.35 -4.90 -8.98
N LEU A 28 7.02 -6.08 -8.44
CA LEU A 28 7.99 -7.14 -8.14
C LEU A 28 8.75 -7.60 -9.39
N GLY A 29 8.10 -7.59 -10.56
CA GLY A 29 8.72 -7.93 -11.84
C GLY A 29 9.68 -6.86 -12.39
N GLY A 30 9.79 -5.69 -11.75
CA GLY A 30 10.64 -4.57 -12.19
C GLY A 30 10.15 -3.85 -13.45
N GLY A 31 8.96 -4.20 -13.95
CA GLY A 31 8.37 -3.61 -15.16
C GLY A 31 7.33 -2.52 -14.86
N ALA A 32 7.11 -2.19 -13.59
CA ALA A 32 6.16 -1.15 -13.21
C ALA A 32 6.65 0.25 -13.62
N GLY A 33 5.76 1.07 -14.16
CA GLY A 33 6.00 2.51 -14.42
C GLY A 33 5.95 3.39 -13.16
N PHE A 34 6.09 2.80 -11.97
CA PHE A 34 6.00 3.49 -10.69
C PHE A 34 6.95 2.90 -9.65
N GLU A 35 7.26 3.71 -8.64
CA GLU A 35 8.06 3.36 -7.47
C GLU A 35 7.21 3.54 -6.21
N ILE A 36 7.43 2.67 -5.22
CA ILE A 36 6.67 2.67 -3.96
C ILE A 36 7.46 3.44 -2.91
N VAL A 37 6.82 4.43 -2.29
CA VAL A 37 7.27 5.06 -1.05
C VAL A 37 6.63 4.30 0.12
N MET A 38 7.45 3.80 1.03
CA MET A 38 7.02 2.99 2.17
C MET A 38 7.85 3.34 3.41
N CYS A 39 7.21 3.40 4.57
CA CYS A 39 7.86 3.64 5.87
C CYS A 39 7.75 2.42 6.80
N PRO A 40 8.52 2.36 7.90
CA PRO A 40 8.46 1.30 8.89
C PRO A 40 7.05 1.00 9.42
N GLU A 41 6.22 2.03 9.66
CA GLU A 41 4.84 1.85 10.13
C GLU A 41 3.99 1.04 9.14
N LEU A 42 3.98 1.45 7.87
CA LEU A 42 3.29 0.73 6.79
C LEU A 42 3.81 -0.70 6.60
N MET A 43 5.14 -0.88 6.64
CA MET A 43 5.74 -2.21 6.53
C MET A 43 5.37 -3.10 7.72
N GLY A 44 5.32 -2.51 8.92
CA GLY A 44 4.88 -3.15 10.15
C GLY A 44 3.44 -3.63 10.05
N GLU A 45 2.52 -2.81 9.55
CA GLU A 45 1.12 -3.19 9.35
C GLU A 45 0.98 -4.36 8.38
N VAL A 46 1.63 -4.30 7.22
CA VAL A 46 1.59 -5.40 6.24
C VAL A 46 2.09 -6.70 6.88
N ARG A 47 3.22 -6.66 7.59
CA ARG A 47 3.78 -7.82 8.29
C ARG A 47 2.84 -8.33 9.37
N GLU A 48 2.33 -7.46 10.22
CA GLU A 48 1.43 -7.82 11.31
C GLU A 48 0.19 -8.52 10.74
N VAL A 49 -0.47 -7.91 9.75
CA VAL A 49 -1.70 -8.44 9.18
C VAL A 49 -1.48 -9.82 8.57
N LEU A 50 -0.45 -9.97 7.72
CA LEU A 50 -0.19 -11.20 6.98
C LEU A 50 0.31 -12.33 7.88
N THR A 51 1.06 -12.05 8.94
CA THR A 51 1.68 -13.09 9.76
C THR A 51 0.84 -13.46 10.98
N THR A 52 0.07 -12.53 11.56
CA THR A 52 -0.61 -12.75 12.85
C THR A 52 -2.10 -13.07 12.74
N ARG A 53 -2.82 -12.60 11.71
CA ARG A 53 -4.29 -12.74 11.64
C ARG A 53 -4.71 -14.18 11.32
N PRO A 54 -5.35 -14.93 12.26
CA PRO A 54 -5.66 -16.35 12.02
C PRO A 54 -6.63 -16.59 10.86
N ARG A 55 -7.54 -15.62 10.63
CA ARG A 55 -8.54 -15.69 9.54
C ARG A 55 -7.92 -15.68 8.14
N LEU A 56 -6.66 -15.26 7.97
CA LEU A 56 -5.98 -15.29 6.68
C LEU A 56 -5.43 -16.67 6.31
N ARG A 57 -5.30 -17.58 7.28
CA ARG A 57 -4.73 -18.92 7.06
C ARG A 57 -5.55 -19.79 6.11
N LYS A 58 -6.82 -19.46 5.85
CA LYS A 58 -7.64 -20.11 4.82
C LYS A 58 -7.29 -19.68 3.39
N TRP A 59 -6.50 -18.62 3.21
CA TRP A 59 -6.14 -18.06 1.89
C TRP A 59 -4.64 -18.15 1.61
N ILE A 60 -3.80 -17.97 2.63
CA ILE A 60 -2.34 -17.99 2.51
C ILE A 60 -1.71 -18.67 3.73
N SER A 61 -0.77 -19.59 3.47
CA SER A 61 0.04 -20.22 4.53
C SER A 61 0.89 -19.17 5.25
N LEU A 62 1.29 -19.44 6.50
CA LEU A 62 2.20 -18.54 7.22
C LEU A 62 3.55 -18.42 6.47
N GLU A 63 4.05 -19.53 5.93
CA GLU A 63 5.29 -19.56 5.15
C GLU A 63 5.24 -18.65 3.92
N ASN A 64 4.20 -18.76 3.09
CA ASN A 64 4.05 -17.91 1.92
C ASN A 64 3.82 -16.44 2.29
N ALA A 65 3.12 -16.18 3.39
CA ALA A 65 2.92 -14.83 3.90
C ALA A 65 4.24 -14.19 4.35
N THR A 66 5.07 -14.93 5.09
CA THR A 66 6.40 -14.48 5.50
C THR A 66 7.29 -14.23 4.29
N LEU A 67 7.34 -15.16 3.33
CA LEU A 67 8.12 -14.99 2.11
C LEU A 67 7.70 -13.74 1.33
N PHE A 68 6.39 -13.48 1.21
CA PHE A 68 5.87 -12.30 0.54
C PHE A 68 6.32 -11.00 1.23
N VAL A 69 6.23 -10.95 2.56
CA VAL A 69 6.67 -9.80 3.36
C VAL A 69 8.19 -9.58 3.22
N ASP A 70 8.98 -10.62 3.37
CA ASP A 70 10.45 -10.53 3.30
C ASP A 70 10.91 -10.13 1.89
N THR A 71 10.16 -10.52 0.85
CA THR A 71 10.42 -10.08 -0.53
C THR A 71 10.18 -8.58 -0.70
N ILE A 72 9.09 -8.04 -0.13
CA ILE A 72 8.81 -6.60 -0.16
C ILE A 72 9.93 -5.85 0.57
N GLU A 73 10.25 -6.26 1.79
CA GLU A 73 11.26 -5.63 2.64
C GLU A 73 12.66 -5.62 1.98
N ALA A 74 13.00 -6.64 1.20
CA ALA A 74 14.27 -6.69 0.46
C ALA A 74 14.30 -5.76 -0.77
N LEU A 75 13.15 -5.30 -1.26
CA LEU A 75 13.02 -4.49 -2.47
C LEU A 75 12.71 -3.01 -2.21
N VAL A 76 12.12 -2.68 -1.06
CA VAL A 76 11.81 -1.30 -0.70
C VAL A 76 12.97 -0.66 0.05
N ASP A 77 13.32 0.56 -0.35
CA ASP A 77 14.15 1.46 0.46
C ASP A 77 13.23 2.22 1.42
N LEU A 78 13.12 1.74 2.66
CA LEU A 78 12.22 2.36 3.65
C LEU A 78 12.66 3.79 3.98
N VAL A 79 11.72 4.73 3.87
CA VAL A 79 11.88 6.10 4.37
C VAL A 79 11.44 6.18 5.82
N ASN A 80 11.83 7.21 6.56
CA ASN A 80 11.39 7.38 7.95
C ASN A 80 9.87 7.55 8.02
N ASP A 81 9.29 7.16 9.15
CA ASP A 81 7.89 7.51 9.46
C ASP A 81 7.72 9.04 9.51
N PRO A 82 6.56 9.57 9.13
CA PRO A 82 6.31 11.01 9.11
C PRO A 82 6.31 11.61 10.53
N ASP A 83 7.06 12.70 10.74
CA ASP A 83 7.19 13.36 12.05
C ASP A 83 5.88 14.04 12.52
N GLU A 84 5.09 14.58 11.60
CA GLU A 84 3.83 15.28 11.89
C GLU A 84 2.66 14.63 11.13
N VAL A 85 1.75 14.00 11.89
CA VAL A 85 0.50 13.44 11.36
C VAL A 85 -0.67 14.31 11.82
N ARG A 86 -1.42 14.87 10.87
CA ARG A 86 -2.63 15.66 11.14
C ARG A 86 -3.85 14.78 11.00
N THR A 87 -4.86 15.02 11.84
CA THR A 87 -6.14 14.33 11.70
C THR A 87 -6.91 14.86 10.51
N GLU A 88 -7.04 14.07 9.45
CA GLU A 88 -7.63 14.51 8.17
C GLU A 88 -8.73 13.58 7.64
N THR A 89 -8.69 12.31 8.01
CA THR A 89 -9.71 11.30 7.68
C THR A 89 -10.63 10.98 8.87
N ARG A 90 -11.61 10.09 8.65
CA ARG A 90 -12.50 9.60 9.73
C ARG A 90 -11.79 8.61 10.65
N ASP A 91 -10.80 7.87 10.16
CA ASP A 91 -9.96 6.96 10.95
C ASP A 91 -8.55 7.55 11.05
N PRO A 92 -8.18 8.16 12.20
CA PRO A 92 -6.88 8.79 12.37
C PRO A 92 -5.68 7.86 12.18
N LYS A 93 -5.90 6.54 12.13
CA LYS A 93 -4.86 5.55 11.86
C LYS A 93 -4.38 5.57 10.42
N ASP A 94 -5.18 6.05 9.47
CA ASP A 94 -4.78 6.10 8.07
C ASP A 94 -4.08 7.42 7.70
N ASP A 95 -4.13 8.41 8.60
CA ASP A 95 -3.60 9.75 8.33
C ASP A 95 -2.09 9.79 8.15
N TYR A 96 -1.35 8.81 8.69
CA TYR A 96 0.10 8.70 8.45
C TYR A 96 0.41 8.42 6.97
N LEU A 97 -0.48 7.72 6.24
CA LEU A 97 -0.31 7.47 4.79
C LEU A 97 -0.38 8.79 4.01
N ILE A 98 -1.25 9.70 4.43
CA ILE A 98 -1.36 11.04 3.86
C ILE A 98 -0.11 11.86 4.17
N ALA A 99 0.35 11.84 5.43
CA ALA A 99 1.54 12.54 5.86
C ALA A 99 2.80 12.05 5.11
N LEU A 100 2.96 10.72 5.00
CA LEU A 100 4.02 10.07 4.23
C LEU A 100 3.99 10.52 2.76
N ALA A 101 2.80 10.46 2.14
CA ALA A 101 2.65 10.83 0.75
C ALA A 101 3.01 12.30 0.49
N ARG A 102 2.65 13.21 1.41
CA ARG A 102 3.02 14.63 1.31
C ARG A 102 4.50 14.89 1.57
N ALA A 103 5.10 14.20 2.53
CA ALA A 103 6.51 14.37 2.87
C ALA A 103 7.45 13.98 1.70
N HIS A 104 6.98 13.14 0.79
CA HIS A 104 7.73 12.63 -0.36
C HIS A 104 7.16 13.05 -1.72
N ASP A 105 6.28 14.06 -1.76
CA ASP A 105 5.68 14.59 -3.00
C ASP A 105 5.10 13.50 -3.91
N VAL A 106 4.42 12.53 -3.30
CA VAL A 106 3.88 11.33 -3.97
C VAL A 106 2.73 11.71 -4.90
N ASP A 107 2.68 11.09 -6.08
CA ASP A 107 1.69 11.41 -7.12
C ASP A 107 0.27 10.94 -6.75
N THR A 108 0.15 9.79 -6.08
CA THR A 108 -1.13 9.23 -5.62
C THR A 108 -0.95 8.24 -4.49
N ILE A 109 -1.98 8.13 -3.64
CA ILE A 109 -2.15 7.01 -2.71
C ILE A 109 -3.01 5.95 -3.40
N VAL A 110 -2.69 4.68 -3.26
CA VAL A 110 -3.50 3.56 -3.73
C VAL A 110 -4.11 2.84 -2.53
N SER A 111 -5.43 2.91 -2.38
CA SER A 111 -6.14 2.35 -1.24
C SER A 111 -7.52 1.80 -1.63
N GLY A 112 -7.94 0.73 -0.95
CA GLY A 112 -9.31 0.23 -0.98
C GLY A 112 -10.20 0.77 0.14
N ASP A 113 -9.64 1.57 1.06
CA ASP A 113 -10.35 2.09 2.23
C ASP A 113 -11.26 3.26 1.86
N LYS A 114 -12.50 3.20 2.32
CA LYS A 114 -13.48 4.27 2.09
C LYS A 114 -13.13 5.54 2.84
N ASP A 115 -12.49 5.44 4.01
CA ASP A 115 -12.12 6.59 4.82
C ASP A 115 -11.03 7.42 4.12
N LEU A 116 -10.09 6.76 3.45
CA LEU A 116 -9.11 7.40 2.54
C LEU A 116 -9.70 7.85 1.20
N LEU A 117 -10.81 7.26 0.74
CA LEU A 117 -11.44 7.65 -0.52
C LEU A 117 -12.40 8.84 -0.40
N GLU A 118 -12.84 9.24 0.79
CA GLU A 118 -13.92 10.22 1.01
C GLU A 118 -13.51 11.50 1.78
N TRP A 119 -12.23 11.70 2.09
CA TRP A 119 -11.74 12.87 2.84
C TRP A 119 -11.69 14.18 2.00
N GLN A 120 -11.74 15.34 2.69
CA GLN A 120 -12.15 16.63 2.10
C GLN A 120 -11.14 17.25 1.10
N GLU A 121 -9.84 17.07 1.31
CA GLU A 121 -8.81 17.61 0.42
C GLU A 121 -7.85 16.48 0.03
N GLN A 122 -8.20 15.71 -1.01
CA GLN A 122 -7.36 14.63 -1.54
C GLN A 122 -6.10 15.18 -2.21
N ARG A 123 -5.12 15.56 -1.38
CA ARG A 123 -3.80 15.99 -1.79
C ARG A 123 -2.76 15.17 -1.01
N PRO A 124 -2.09 14.20 -1.65
CA PRO A 124 -2.28 13.75 -3.04
C PRO A 124 -3.61 13.01 -3.27
N PRO A 125 -4.04 12.82 -4.54
CA PRO A 125 -5.25 12.07 -4.87
C PRO A 125 -5.16 10.62 -4.38
N VAL A 126 -6.32 10.02 -4.11
CA VAL A 126 -6.43 8.60 -3.72
C VAL A 126 -7.13 7.84 -4.84
N MET A 127 -6.53 6.73 -5.26
CA MET A 127 -7.09 5.84 -6.29
C MET A 127 -7.38 4.46 -5.71
N THR A 128 -8.50 3.88 -6.13
CA THR A 128 -8.72 2.45 -5.94
C THR A 128 -7.70 1.63 -6.74
N PRO A 129 -7.36 0.40 -6.31
CA PRO A 129 -6.49 -0.48 -7.09
C PRO A 129 -6.96 -0.65 -8.55
N ALA A 130 -8.28 -0.74 -8.78
CA ALA A 130 -8.82 -0.87 -10.13
C ALA A 130 -8.67 0.40 -11.00
N GLN A 131 -8.67 1.59 -10.40
CA GLN A 131 -8.36 2.84 -11.12
C GLN A 131 -6.88 2.91 -11.44
N PHE A 132 -6.02 2.69 -10.45
CA PHE A 132 -4.57 2.74 -10.61
C PHE A 132 -4.06 1.75 -11.66
N GLU A 133 -4.55 0.52 -11.62
CA GLU A 133 -4.18 -0.52 -12.59
C GLU A 133 -4.57 -0.17 -14.04
N ARG A 134 -5.68 0.53 -14.25
CA ARG A 134 -6.08 0.99 -15.61
C ARG A 134 -5.16 2.10 -16.12
N LEU A 135 -4.66 2.95 -15.24
CA LEU A 135 -3.75 4.05 -15.61
C LEU A 135 -2.45 3.49 -16.18
N GLY A 136 -1.86 2.47 -15.57
CA GLY A 136 -0.63 1.83 -16.04
C GLY A 136 -0.75 1.04 -17.35
N ARG A 137 -1.97 0.74 -17.83
CA ARG A 137 -2.20 0.05 -19.12
C ARG A 137 -2.35 0.98 -20.32
N THR A 138 -2.48 2.28 -20.07
CA THR A 138 -2.77 3.28 -21.11
C THR A 138 -1.53 4.13 -21.46
N ALA A 139 -0.43 3.90 -20.75
CA ALA A 139 0.85 4.59 -20.90
C ALA A 139 1.84 3.79 -21.75
#